data_AF-A0A7X4GMI5-F1
#
_entry.id   AF-A0A7X4GMI5-F1
#
_cell.length_a   1.000
_cell.length_b   1.000
_cell.length_c   1.000
_cell.angle_alpha   90.00
_cell.angle_beta   90.00
_cell.angle_gamma   90.00
#
_symmetry.space_group_name_H-M   'P 1'
#
loop_
_entity.id
_entity.type
_entity.pdbx_description
1 polymer ?
#
loop_
_entity_poly.entity_id
_entity_poly.type
_entity_poly.pdbx_seq_one_letter_code
_entity_poly.pdbx_strand_id
1 'polypeptide(L)'
;MQLDLSRSIYLYGQALDNSGDVEYWCTQDGGHRHDKLESTDGRLRGIRHVIDEVLSTGRLLPISTTEFECRATLDGSCVVVVRPVTKDADGRVSPVLMLFSLYSGGRHSAIASLRAIPAFMGRELSIETGKQFPHLGRLLNWPRPLIFFALLFQKR
;
A
#
# COMPACT_ATOMS: atom_id res chain seq x y z
N MET A 1 -2.09 -0.82 20.70
CA MET A 1 -0.75 -0.60 20.11
C MET A 1 -0.93 0.28 18.89
N GLN A 2 -0.24 1.43 18.83
CA GLN A 2 -0.36 2.39 17.73
C GLN A 2 0.65 2.01 16.63
N LEU A 3 0.23 2.01 15.37
CA LEU A 3 1.14 1.75 14.25
C LEU A 3 2.08 2.92 14.04
N ASP A 4 3.37 2.64 13.87
CA ASP A 4 4.33 3.66 13.44
C ASP A 4 4.31 3.79 11.90
N LEU A 5 3.38 4.59 11.39
CA LEU A 5 3.34 4.97 9.98
C LEU A 5 4.31 6.10 9.63
N SER A 6 5.04 6.64 10.61
CA SER A 6 5.96 7.76 10.36
C SER A 6 7.21 7.34 9.59
N ARG A 7 7.62 6.08 9.79
CA ARG A 7 8.86 5.48 9.26
C ARG A 7 8.65 4.12 8.59
N SER A 8 7.52 3.47 8.81
CA SER A 8 7.26 2.13 8.28
C SER A 8 6.19 2.17 7.19
N ILE A 9 6.32 1.26 6.24
CA ILE A 9 5.29 0.91 5.27
C ILE A 9 4.85 -0.52 5.59
N TYR A 10 3.55 -0.76 5.58
CA TYR A 10 3.01 -2.10 5.79
C TYR A 10 2.41 -2.60 4.48
N LEU A 11 2.66 -3.85 4.17
CA LEU A 11 2.09 -4.55 3.03
C LEU A 11 1.25 -5.70 3.54
N TYR A 12 0.14 -5.94 2.87
CA TYR A 12 -0.83 -6.96 3.20
C TYR A 12 -1.31 -7.65 1.92
N GLY A 13 -1.39 -8.97 1.92
CA GLY A 13 -1.98 -9.74 0.82
C GLY A 13 -2.44 -11.11 1.29
N GLN A 14 -3.45 -11.67 0.65
CA GLN A 14 -3.90 -13.03 0.94
C GLN A 14 -2.87 -14.04 0.41
N ALA A 15 -2.64 -15.13 1.15
CA ALA A 15 -1.76 -16.21 0.72
C ALA A 15 -2.24 -16.83 -0.61
N LEU A 16 -1.30 -17.20 -1.47
CA LEU A 16 -1.61 -17.72 -2.82
C LEU A 16 -2.00 -19.21 -2.83
N ASP A 17 -1.84 -19.89 -1.70
CA ASP A 17 -2.08 -21.33 -1.52
C ASP A 17 -3.51 -21.67 -1.09
N ASN A 18 -4.41 -20.68 -1.05
CA ASN A 18 -5.80 -20.83 -0.61
C ASN A 18 -5.98 -21.37 0.82
N SER A 19 -4.95 -21.31 1.66
CA SER A 19 -5.04 -21.63 3.09
C SER A 19 -6.04 -20.75 3.85
N GLY A 20 -6.40 -19.59 3.27
CA GLY A 20 -7.10 -18.52 3.98
C GLY A 20 -6.17 -17.67 4.84
N ASP A 21 -4.87 -18.01 4.86
CA ASP A 21 -3.87 -17.21 5.53
C ASP A 21 -3.64 -15.90 4.81
N VAL A 22 -3.04 -14.98 5.54
CA VAL A 22 -2.66 -13.67 5.05
C VAL A 22 -1.21 -13.41 5.37
N GLU A 23 -0.61 -12.62 4.51
CA GLU A 23 0.78 -12.28 4.58
C GLU A 23 0.92 -10.79 4.87
N TYR A 24 1.70 -10.48 5.90
CA TYR A 24 2.04 -9.12 6.26
C TYR A 24 3.53 -8.91 6.15
N TRP A 25 3.92 -7.78 5.56
CA TRP A 25 5.31 -7.35 5.51
C TRP A 25 5.40 -5.93 6.05
N CYS A 26 6.48 -5.66 6.77
CA CYS A 26 6.85 -4.34 7.22
C CYS A 26 8.13 -3.93 6.49
N THR A 27 8.06 -2.82 5.77
CA THR A 27 9.22 -2.21 5.13
C THR A 27 9.70 -1.03 5.96
N GLN A 28 11.00 -1.03 6.28
CA GLN A 28 11.68 0.00 7.07
C GLN A 28 12.92 0.50 6.34
N ASP A 29 13.62 1.46 6.96
CA ASP A 29 14.94 1.94 6.52
C ASP A 29 14.96 2.36 5.04
N GLY A 30 14.06 3.24 4.63
CA GLY A 30 14.09 3.76 3.27
C GLY A 30 13.58 2.78 2.20
N GLY A 31 13.17 1.56 2.57
CA GLY A 31 12.87 0.49 1.62
C GLY A 31 13.95 -0.58 1.53
N HIS A 32 14.95 -0.57 2.42
CA HIS A 32 16.07 -1.51 2.40
C HIS A 32 15.84 -2.75 3.26
N ARG A 33 14.93 -2.67 4.24
CA ARG A 33 14.61 -3.77 5.14
C ARG A 33 13.15 -4.16 4.96
N HIS A 34 12.91 -5.45 4.72
CA HIS A 34 11.57 -6.03 4.60
C HIS A 34 11.46 -7.20 5.58
N ASP A 35 10.67 -7.04 6.63
CA ASP A 35 10.42 -8.09 7.62
C ASP A 35 9.01 -8.66 7.43
N LYS A 36 8.90 -9.97 7.30
CA LYS A 36 7.60 -10.66 7.37
C LYS A 36 7.10 -10.58 8.82
N LEU A 37 5.83 -10.22 8.99
CA LEU A 37 5.21 -10.17 10.30
C LEU A 37 4.54 -11.50 10.60
N GLU A 38 4.86 -12.06 11.76
CA GLU A 38 4.26 -13.29 12.26
C GLU A 38 2.78 -13.09 12.60
N SER A 39 1.99 -14.17 12.55
CA SER A 39 0.54 -14.14 12.83
C SER A 39 0.20 -13.67 14.25
N THR A 40 1.15 -13.77 15.18
CA THR A 40 1.04 -13.32 16.58
C THR A 40 1.42 -11.86 16.78
N ASP A 41 1.84 -11.13 15.74
CA ASP A 41 2.27 -9.74 15.86
C ASP A 41 1.09 -8.83 16.26
N GLY A 42 1.26 -8.09 17.37
CA GLY A 42 0.23 -7.20 17.91
C GLY A 42 -0.17 -6.05 16.97
N ARG A 43 0.63 -5.76 15.93
CA ARG A 43 0.36 -4.71 14.93
C ARG A 43 -0.71 -5.11 13.93
N LEU A 44 -0.92 -6.41 13.66
CA LEU A 44 -1.76 -6.87 12.55
C LEU A 44 -3.19 -6.32 12.62
N ARG A 45 -3.77 -6.28 13.82
CA ARG A 45 -5.10 -5.70 14.05
C ARG A 45 -5.15 -4.21 13.68
N GLY A 46 -4.12 -3.46 14.04
CA GLY A 46 -4.00 -2.05 13.67
C GLY A 46 -3.87 -1.88 12.16
N ILE A 47 -3.08 -2.72 11.49
CA ILE A 47 -2.88 -2.63 10.02
C ILE A 47 -4.23 -2.82 9.31
N ARG A 48 -4.97 -3.87 9.67
CA ARG A 48 -6.31 -4.12 9.12
C ARG A 48 -7.25 -2.96 9.37
N HIS A 49 -7.32 -2.48 10.61
CA HIS A 49 -8.21 -1.39 10.99
C HIS A 49 -7.97 -0.12 10.16
N VAL A 50 -6.71 0.29 10.00
CA VAL A 50 -6.37 1.49 9.21
C VAL A 50 -6.62 1.25 7.71
N ILE A 51 -6.35 0.05 7.20
CA ILE A 51 -6.69 -0.29 5.81
C ILE A 51 -8.20 -0.13 5.59
N ASP A 52 -9.03 -0.73 6.44
CA ASP A 52 -10.49 -0.68 6.32
C ASP A 52 -11.02 0.75 6.45
N GLU A 53 -10.44 1.56 7.35
CA GLU A 53 -10.76 2.97 7.50
C GLU A 53 -10.43 3.77 6.24
N VAL A 54 -9.23 3.60 5.67
CA VAL A 54 -8.82 4.32 4.46
C VAL A 54 -9.62 3.85 3.24
N LEU A 55 -9.94 2.57 3.13
CA LEU A 55 -10.77 2.07 2.03
C LEU A 55 -12.21 2.60 2.09
N SER A 56 -12.76 2.73 3.31
CA SER A 56 -14.14 3.19 3.51
C SER A 56 -14.31 4.72 3.45
N THR A 57 -13.33 5.49 3.94
CA THR A 57 -13.45 6.96 4.08
C THR A 57 -12.48 7.75 3.20
N GLY A 58 -11.43 7.09 2.70
CA GLY A 58 -10.38 7.70 1.91
C GLY A 58 -10.84 8.08 0.51
N ARG A 59 -10.23 9.14 -0.01
CA ARG A 59 -10.53 9.71 -1.32
C ARG A 59 -9.59 9.14 -2.36
N LEU A 60 -10.11 8.90 -3.54
CA LEU A 60 -9.34 8.37 -4.66
C LEU A 60 -8.35 9.43 -5.17
N LEU A 61 -7.09 9.06 -5.34
CA LEU A 61 -6.10 9.92 -5.97
C LEU A 61 -6.18 9.81 -7.50
N PRO A 62 -5.85 10.89 -8.25
CA PRO A 62 -6.00 10.97 -9.71
C PRO A 62 -4.96 10.17 -10.51
N ILE A 63 -4.41 9.12 -9.89
CA ILE A 63 -3.46 8.16 -10.47
C ILE A 63 -4.04 6.74 -10.48
N SER A 64 -5.29 6.60 -10.04
CA SER A 64 -5.93 5.29 -9.87
C SER A 64 -6.45 4.76 -11.19
N THR A 65 -6.25 3.47 -11.42
CA THR A 65 -6.69 2.66 -12.56
C THR A 65 -7.35 1.38 -12.05
N THR A 66 -7.80 0.52 -12.97
CA THR A 66 -8.37 -0.79 -12.61
C THR A 66 -7.38 -1.70 -11.88
N GLU A 67 -6.08 -1.61 -12.18
CA GLU A 67 -5.06 -2.50 -11.59
C GLU A 67 -4.30 -1.87 -10.42
N PHE A 68 -4.44 -0.56 -10.26
CA PHE A 68 -3.68 0.23 -9.30
C PHE A 68 -4.57 1.31 -8.70
N GLU A 69 -4.94 1.17 -7.44
CA GLU A 69 -5.80 2.14 -6.76
C GLU A 69 -5.00 2.84 -5.67
N CYS A 70 -5.17 4.14 -5.50
CA CYS A 70 -4.55 4.86 -4.41
C CYS A 70 -5.58 5.72 -3.71
N ARG A 71 -5.84 5.42 -2.43
CA ARG A 71 -6.76 6.15 -1.57
C ARG A 71 -6.01 6.79 -0.43
N ALA A 72 -6.41 7.98 -0.05
CA ALA A 72 -5.91 8.58 1.17
C ALA A 72 -6.95 9.42 1.91
N THR A 73 -6.78 9.47 3.22
CA THR A 73 -7.57 10.28 4.15
C THR A 73 -6.89 11.63 4.41
N LEU A 74 -7.64 12.58 4.97
CA LEU A 74 -7.15 13.95 5.21
C LEU A 74 -6.07 14.03 6.31
N ASP A 75 -6.00 13.04 7.19
CA ASP A 75 -4.93 12.89 8.18
C ASP A 75 -3.62 12.35 7.56
N GLY A 76 -3.67 11.94 6.28
CA GLY A 76 -2.54 11.47 5.51
C GLY A 76 -2.34 9.95 5.50
N SER A 77 -3.20 9.17 6.15
CA SER A 77 -3.17 7.70 5.99
C SER A 77 -3.51 7.33 4.54
N CYS A 78 -2.74 6.42 3.95
CA CYS A 78 -2.83 6.12 2.52
C CYS A 78 -2.69 4.63 2.27
N VAL A 79 -3.57 4.12 1.41
CA VAL A 79 -3.60 2.74 0.97
C VAL A 79 -3.46 2.73 -0.55
N VAL A 80 -2.43 2.02 -1.02
CA VAL A 80 -2.31 1.65 -2.43
C VAL A 80 -2.74 0.21 -2.59
N VAL A 81 -3.73 -0.05 -3.43
CA VAL A 81 -4.16 -1.39 -3.83
C VAL A 81 -3.52 -1.71 -5.17
N VAL A 82 -2.76 -2.79 -5.23
CA VAL A 82 -2.16 -3.30 -6.46
C VAL A 82 -2.75 -4.66 -6.77
N ARG A 83 -3.23 -4.84 -8.01
CA ARG A 83 -3.72 -6.12 -8.50
C ARG A 83 -2.59 -6.80 -9.29
N PRO A 84 -1.91 -7.81 -8.72
CA PRO A 84 -0.85 -8.51 -9.43
C PRO A 84 -1.42 -9.36 -10.57
N VAL A 85 -0.55 -9.81 -11.47
CA VAL A 85 -0.93 -10.77 -12.53
C VAL A 85 -0.87 -12.22 -12.04
N THR A 86 -0.13 -12.47 -10.96
CA THR A 86 -0.07 -13.77 -10.29
C THR A 86 -1.45 -14.15 -9.75
N LYS A 87 -1.87 -15.37 -10.08
CA LYS A 87 -3.12 -15.97 -9.61
C LYS A 87 -2.86 -16.90 -8.42
N ASP A 88 -3.83 -16.99 -7.52
CA ASP A 88 -3.85 -18.02 -6.50
C ASP A 88 -4.14 -19.41 -7.12
N ALA A 89 -4.11 -20.45 -6.28
CA ALA A 89 -4.36 -21.82 -6.74
C ALA A 89 -5.78 -22.05 -7.30
N ASP A 90 -6.73 -21.15 -7.04
CA ASP A 90 -8.08 -21.17 -7.62
C ASP A 90 -8.20 -20.29 -8.87
N GLY A 91 -7.09 -19.74 -9.36
CA GLY A 91 -7.05 -18.90 -10.56
C GLY A 91 -7.53 -17.46 -10.34
N ARG A 92 -7.70 -17.01 -9.09
CA ARG A 92 -8.18 -15.66 -8.74
C ARG A 92 -6.99 -14.72 -8.50
N VAL A 93 -7.22 -13.42 -8.71
CA VAL A 93 -6.22 -12.39 -8.39
C VAL A 93 -6.41 -11.98 -6.93
N SER A 94 -5.37 -12.16 -6.13
CA SER A 94 -5.30 -11.63 -4.75
C SER A 94 -4.60 -10.27 -4.76
N PRO A 95 -5.31 -9.16 -4.46
CA PRO A 95 -4.68 -7.84 -4.36
C PRO A 95 -3.64 -7.77 -3.24
N VAL A 96 -2.67 -6.87 -3.41
CA VAL A 96 -1.73 -6.44 -2.38
C VAL A 96 -2.10 -5.02 -1.95
N LEU A 97 -2.25 -4.80 -0.66
CA LEU A 97 -2.52 -3.48 -0.08
C LEU A 97 -1.26 -2.97 0.62
N MET A 98 -0.85 -1.76 0.27
CA MET A 98 0.27 -1.06 0.89
C MET A 98 -0.23 0.12 1.70
N LEU A 99 -0.01 0.10 3.01
CA LEU A 99 -0.37 1.15 3.96
C LEU A 99 0.86 1.99 4.34
N PHE A 100 0.74 3.31 4.25
CA PHE A 100 1.76 4.27 4.69
C PHE A 100 1.14 5.65 4.96
N SER A 101 1.94 6.60 5.47
CA SER A 101 1.50 7.99 5.64
C SER A 101 2.08 8.94 4.57
N LEU A 102 1.21 9.67 3.87
CA LEU A 102 1.54 10.70 2.86
C LEU A 102 2.30 11.90 3.41
N TYR A 103 2.16 12.18 4.70
CA TYR A 103 2.78 13.33 5.36
C TYR A 103 4.04 12.94 6.12
N SER A 104 4.40 11.66 6.13
CA SER A 104 5.58 11.14 6.83
C SER A 104 6.77 10.89 5.92
N GLY A 105 7.89 10.43 6.50
CA GLY A 105 9.06 10.00 5.75
C GLY A 105 8.80 8.74 4.91
N GLY A 106 7.89 7.87 5.35
CA GLY A 106 7.56 6.60 4.67
C GLY A 106 7.13 6.77 3.21
N ARG A 107 6.55 7.92 2.83
CA ARG A 107 6.16 8.19 1.44
C ARG A 107 7.31 8.07 0.43
N HIS A 108 8.55 8.37 0.84
CA HIS A 108 9.70 8.30 -0.06
C HIS A 108 10.10 6.85 -0.38
N SER A 109 9.69 5.89 0.45
CA SER A 109 9.98 4.46 0.31
C SER A 109 8.84 3.67 -0.33
N ALA A 110 7.70 4.32 -0.60
CA ALA A 110 6.51 3.68 -1.16
C ALA A 110 6.81 3.02 -2.52
N ILE A 111 7.49 3.75 -3.43
CA ILE A 111 7.84 3.22 -4.75
C ILE A 111 8.84 2.05 -4.66
N ALA A 112 9.83 2.14 -3.78
CA ALA A 112 10.78 1.05 -3.56
C ALA A 112 10.07 -0.20 -3.03
N SER A 113 9.15 -0.03 -2.07
CA SER A 113 8.35 -1.12 -1.51
C SER A 113 7.47 -1.79 -2.56
N LEU A 114 6.79 -1.00 -3.41
CA LEU A 114 5.97 -1.52 -4.51
C LEU A 114 6.80 -2.33 -5.52
N ARG A 115 8.00 -1.84 -5.87
CA ARG A 115 8.90 -2.53 -6.81
C ARG A 115 9.44 -3.85 -6.25
N ALA A 116 9.52 -3.97 -4.93
CA ALA A 116 10.05 -5.17 -4.28
C ALA A 116 8.97 -6.25 -4.04
N ILE A 117 7.66 -5.96 -4.27
CA ILE A 117 6.56 -6.94 -4.13
C ILE A 117 6.85 -8.28 -4.82
N PRO A 118 7.34 -8.34 -6.07
CA PRO A 118 7.66 -9.62 -6.70
C PRO A 118 8.69 -10.44 -5.93
N ALA A 119 9.68 -9.78 -5.32
CA ALA A 119 10.81 -10.45 -4.67
C ALA A 119 10.44 -11.05 -3.31
N PHE A 120 9.75 -10.31 -2.44
CA PHE A 120 9.44 -10.79 -1.08
C PHE A 120 8.05 -11.43 -0.96
N MET A 121 7.12 -11.07 -1.85
CA MET A 121 5.72 -11.51 -1.80
C MET A 121 5.37 -12.51 -2.90
N GLY A 122 6.29 -12.80 -3.84
CA GLY A 122 6.06 -13.76 -4.93
C GLY A 122 4.95 -13.37 -5.90
N ARG A 123 4.64 -12.07 -6.02
CA ARG A 123 3.52 -11.54 -6.80
C ARG A 123 4.04 -10.64 -7.92
N GLU A 124 3.89 -11.09 -9.16
CA GLU A 124 4.29 -10.35 -10.35
C GLU A 124 3.32 -9.20 -10.62
N LEU A 125 3.87 -8.07 -11.05
CA LEU A 125 3.10 -6.86 -11.37
C LEU A 125 3.02 -6.68 -12.88
N SER A 126 1.87 -6.21 -13.36
CA SER A 126 1.69 -5.90 -14.77
C SER A 126 2.59 -4.72 -15.20
N ILE A 127 2.89 -4.66 -16.49
CA ILE A 127 3.58 -3.50 -17.09
C ILE A 127 2.76 -2.22 -16.87
N GLU A 128 1.43 -2.32 -16.97
CA GLU A 128 0.52 -1.18 -16.75
C GLU A 128 0.56 -0.67 -15.30
N THR A 129 0.66 -1.57 -14.33
CA THR A 129 0.90 -1.21 -12.92
C THR A 129 2.25 -0.49 -12.77
N GLY A 130 3.30 -1.00 -13.40
CA GLY A 130 4.64 -0.39 -13.38
C GLY A 130 4.67 1.02 -13.95
N LYS A 131 3.84 1.30 -14.97
CA LYS A 131 3.68 2.66 -15.55
C LYS A 131 3.09 3.66 -14.55
N GLN A 132 2.37 3.23 -13.52
CA GLN A 132 1.82 4.15 -12.51
C GLN A 132 2.85 4.62 -11.49
N PHE A 133 3.98 3.91 -11.34
CA PHE A 133 4.98 4.25 -10.30
C PHE A 133 5.59 5.64 -10.47
N PRO A 134 5.96 6.11 -11.68
CA PRO A 134 6.38 7.49 -11.87
C PRO A 134 5.29 8.53 -11.56
N HIS A 135 4.02 8.22 -11.81
CA HIS A 135 2.91 9.11 -11.47
C HIS A 135 2.70 9.21 -9.96
N LEU A 136 2.69 8.08 -9.27
CA LEU A 136 2.68 8.04 -7.81
C LEU A 136 3.90 8.78 -7.25
N GLY A 137 5.11 8.50 -7.75
CA GLY A 137 6.34 9.17 -7.29
C GLY A 137 6.28 10.69 -7.43
N ARG A 138 5.74 11.21 -8.55
CA ARG A 138 5.52 12.66 -8.72
C ARG A 138 4.54 13.22 -7.70
N LEU A 139 3.43 12.53 -7.46
CA LEU A 139 2.43 12.93 -6.46
C LEU A 139 3.01 12.94 -5.05
N LEU A 140 3.76 11.90 -4.67
CA LEU A 140 4.37 11.79 -3.34
C LEU A 140 5.45 12.85 -3.08
N ASN A 141 6.06 13.38 -4.14
CA ASN A 141 7.02 14.48 -4.06
C ASN A 141 6.37 15.87 -4.01
N TRP A 142 5.04 15.97 -4.10
CA TRP A 142 4.38 17.26 -3.91
C TRP A 142 4.58 17.79 -2.48
N PRO A 143 4.66 19.12 -2.32
CA PRO A 143 4.52 19.77 -1.02
C PRO A 143 3.27 19.28 -0.31
N ARG A 144 3.38 19.02 1.00
CA ARG A 144 2.27 18.51 1.83
C ARG A 144 0.98 19.34 1.68
N PRO A 145 1.03 20.69 1.64
CA PRO A 145 -0.19 21.49 1.44
C PRO A 145 -0.88 21.21 0.11
N LEU A 146 -0.13 20.98 -0.98
CA LEU A 146 -0.73 20.66 -2.28
C LEU A 146 -1.43 19.31 -2.26
N ILE A 147 -0.84 18.31 -1.60
CA ILE A 147 -1.47 17.00 -1.41
C ILE A 147 -2.76 17.15 -0.61
N PHE A 148 -2.72 17.92 0.49
CA PHE A 148 -3.90 18.20 1.30
C PHE A 148 -5.03 18.86 0.51
N PHE A 149 -4.75 19.91 -0.27
CA PHE A 149 -5.76 20.55 -1.11
C PHE A 149 -6.28 19.61 -2.21
N ALA A 150 -5.40 18.84 -2.85
CA ALA A 150 -5.80 17.84 -3.84
C ALA A 150 -6.78 16.82 -3.26
N LEU A 151 -6.54 16.36 -2.02
CA LEU A 151 -7.47 15.48 -1.30
C LEU A 151 -8.76 16.21 -0.92
N LEU A 152 -8.69 17.45 -0.44
CA LEU A 152 -9.86 18.22 -0.01
C LEU A 152 -10.88 18.38 -1.14
N PHE A 153 -10.40 18.65 -2.36
CA PHE A 153 -11.23 18.88 -3.56
C PHE A 153 -11.56 17.61 -4.36
N GLN A 154 -10.94 16.46 -4.06
CA GLN A 154 -11.28 15.17 -4.66
C GLN A 154 -12.66 14.70 -4.19
N LYS A 155 -13.46 14.09 -5.06
CA LYS A 155 -14.75 13.50 -4.65
C LYS A 155 -14.48 12.20 -3.87
N ARG A 156 -15.36 11.86 -2.93
CA ARG A 156 -15.35 10.57 -2.22
C ARG A 156 -15.77 9.46 -3.16
#